data_AF-A0A348UYV6-F1
#
_entry.id   AF-A0A348UYV6-F1
#
_cell.length_a   1.000
_cell.length_b   1.000
_cell.length_c   1.000
_cell.angle_alpha   90.00
_cell.angle_beta   90.00
_cell.angle_gamma   90.00
#
_symmetry.space_group_name_H-M   'P 1'
#
loop_
_entity.id
_entity.type
_entity.pdbx_description
1 polymer ?
#
loop_
_entity_poly.entity_id
_entity_poly.type
_entity_poly.pdbx_seq_one_letter_code
_entity_poly.pdbx_strand_id
1 'polypeptide(L)'
;MKRLFLIAVPWFAFVLMGVAFAEDTEATFKLPTGTITLEAPQDAEYKATLSPVNFPHSLHFSYSCQACHHNWDGNGPIKSCGTSGCHENFWVPKPDQADVSENGVKSMVGAFHQACRDCHRKEADQQKAAGSKSIATGPVACAGCHPDPHSQIENSDTALSIPLGVINIEAPEGVEATRGSVGFPHGLHFQFACKSCHHDWDGESEVEACSSCHSETEPSGTRNIKDEANQMYYLAAYHNACVTCHRDTDKKRKAAMAQGNIDKADLPKAAPVNCKGCHRSS
;
A
#
# COMPACT_ATOMS: atom_id res chain seq x y z
N MET A 1 72.95 43.81 22.18
CA MET A 1 72.37 43.08 21.02
C MET A 1 71.08 42.41 21.47
N LYS A 2 69.93 43.04 21.21
CA LYS A 2 68.60 42.57 21.65
C LYS A 2 68.15 41.41 20.74
N ARG A 3 67.91 40.24 21.32
CA ARG A 3 67.37 39.07 20.61
C ARG A 3 65.84 39.15 20.65
N LEU A 4 65.22 39.37 19.49
CA LEU A 4 63.78 39.29 19.31
C LEU A 4 63.35 37.81 19.37
N PHE A 5 62.43 37.50 20.28
CA PHE A 5 61.70 36.23 20.29
C PHE A 5 60.47 36.38 19.38
N LEU A 6 60.45 35.66 18.27
CA LEU A 6 59.26 35.48 17.43
C LEU A 6 58.36 34.43 18.09
N ILE A 7 57.22 34.88 18.63
CA ILE A 7 56.16 34.00 19.14
C ILE A 7 55.24 33.68 17.96
N ALA A 8 55.32 32.45 17.46
CA ALA A 8 54.38 31.92 16.47
C ALA A 8 53.07 31.57 17.17
N VAL A 9 52.00 32.30 16.87
CA VAL A 9 50.64 32.00 17.31
C VAL A 9 50.04 31.01 16.32
N PRO A 10 49.68 29.77 16.73
CA PRO A 10 49.00 28.86 15.83
C PRO A 10 47.55 29.33 15.67
N TRP A 11 47.21 29.76 14.46
CA TRP A 11 45.85 29.98 14.01
C TRP A 11 45.12 28.63 14.02
N PHE A 12 44.38 28.36 15.09
CA PHE A 12 43.40 27.28 15.12
C PHE A 12 42.20 27.71 14.26
N ALA A 13 42.21 27.29 13.00
CA ALA A 13 41.02 27.34 12.14
C ALA A 13 39.99 26.39 12.76
N PHE A 14 38.98 26.97 13.41
CA PHE A 14 37.81 26.24 13.91
C PHE A 14 37.00 25.83 12.67
N VAL A 15 37.26 24.62 12.16
CA VAL A 15 36.42 24.00 11.14
C VAL A 15 35.10 23.66 11.83
N LEU A 16 34.12 24.54 11.66
CA LEU A 16 32.71 24.23 11.92
C LEU A 16 32.32 23.09 10.97
N MET A 17 32.50 21.86 11.43
CA MET A 17 31.91 20.68 10.83
C MET A 17 30.40 20.81 11.06
N GLY A 18 29.72 21.45 10.11
CA GLY A 18 28.27 21.46 10.06
C GLY A 18 27.82 20.02 9.99
N VAL A 19 27.25 19.51 11.08
CA VAL A 19 26.48 18.29 11.07
C VAL A 19 25.25 18.63 10.25
N ALA A 20 25.26 18.27 8.97
CA ALA A 20 24.06 18.24 8.18
C ALA A 20 23.13 17.24 8.88
N PHE A 21 22.14 17.76 9.60
CA PHE A 21 20.96 16.99 9.93
C PHE A 21 20.35 16.63 8.57
N ALA A 22 20.48 15.36 8.17
CA ALA A 22 19.58 14.82 7.18
C ALA A 22 18.18 14.95 7.79
N GLU A 23 17.38 15.89 7.31
CA GLU A 23 15.94 15.80 7.46
C GLU A 23 15.58 14.41 6.90
N ASP A 24 15.17 13.50 7.80
CA ASP A 24 14.44 12.30 7.42
C ASP A 24 13.17 12.79 6.71
N THR A 25 13.30 12.98 5.40
CA THR A 25 12.16 13.27 4.55
C THR A 25 11.34 12.00 4.58
N GLU A 26 10.23 12.05 5.31
CA GLU A 26 9.21 11.00 5.37
C GLU A 26 9.01 10.47 3.95
N ALA A 27 9.52 9.26 3.70
CA ALA A 27 9.52 8.72 2.35
C ALA A 27 8.06 8.56 1.93
N THR A 28 7.69 9.07 0.76
CA THR A 28 6.33 8.93 0.22
C THR A 28 6.38 8.26 -1.15
N PHE A 29 5.31 7.58 -1.51
CA PHE A 29 5.07 7.22 -2.91
C PHE A 29 3.87 7.97 -3.47
N LYS A 30 3.85 8.14 -4.79
CA LYS A 30 2.72 8.75 -5.51
C LYS A 30 1.72 7.66 -5.88
N LEU A 31 0.52 7.76 -5.34
CA LEU A 31 -0.61 6.90 -5.69
C LEU A 31 -1.46 7.61 -6.75
N PRO A 32 -1.46 7.16 -8.02
CA PRO A 32 -2.35 7.73 -9.04
C PRO A 32 -3.80 7.44 -8.68
N THR A 33 -4.64 8.47 -8.57
CA THR A 33 -6.08 8.30 -8.30
C THR A 33 -6.89 8.38 -9.58
N GLY A 34 -8.20 8.11 -9.52
CA GLY A 34 -9.08 8.16 -10.67
C GLY A 34 -8.78 7.09 -11.72
N THR A 35 -8.88 7.47 -13.00
CA THR A 35 -8.65 6.59 -14.15
C THR A 35 -7.24 6.78 -14.71
N ILE A 36 -6.59 5.66 -15.05
CA ILE A 36 -5.34 5.65 -15.81
C ILE A 36 -5.55 4.89 -17.12
N THR A 37 -4.82 5.27 -18.15
CA THR A 37 -4.86 4.56 -19.44
C THR A 37 -3.73 3.55 -19.52
N LEU A 38 -4.07 2.30 -19.78
CA LEU A 38 -3.11 1.24 -20.07
C LEU A 38 -2.92 1.14 -21.58
N GLU A 39 -1.69 1.42 -22.00
CA GLU A 39 -1.29 1.42 -23.41
C GLU A 39 -0.31 0.29 -23.70
N ALA A 40 -0.27 -0.13 -24.97
CA ALA A 40 0.80 -0.99 -25.44
C ALA A 40 2.14 -0.22 -25.45
N PRO A 41 3.28 -0.86 -25.18
CA PRO A 41 4.59 -0.24 -25.30
C PRO A 41 4.80 0.34 -26.71
N GLN A 42 5.28 1.58 -26.80
CA GLN A 42 5.47 2.29 -28.08
C GLN A 42 6.51 1.61 -28.98
N ASP A 43 7.50 0.94 -28.38
CA ASP A 43 8.60 0.25 -29.07
C ASP A 43 8.31 -1.23 -29.34
N ALA A 44 7.07 -1.69 -29.13
CA ALA A 44 6.72 -3.06 -29.47
C ALA A 44 6.81 -3.24 -30.99
N GLU A 45 7.59 -4.23 -31.45
CA GLU A 45 7.62 -4.67 -32.86
C GLU A 45 6.23 -5.06 -33.40
N TYR A 46 5.24 -5.19 -32.51
CA TYR A 46 3.85 -5.52 -32.80
C TYR A 46 2.95 -4.32 -32.57
N LYS A 47 2.24 -3.89 -33.62
CA LYS A 47 1.21 -2.86 -33.52
C LYS A 47 0.01 -3.39 -32.73
N ALA A 48 -0.38 -2.68 -31.66
CA ALA A 48 -1.62 -2.97 -30.94
C ALA A 48 -2.83 -2.89 -31.90
N THR A 49 -3.69 -3.91 -31.83
CA THR A 49 -4.90 -4.02 -32.67
C THR A 49 -6.18 -3.64 -31.93
N LEU A 50 -6.11 -3.47 -30.61
CA LEU A 50 -7.22 -3.08 -29.76
C LEU A 50 -6.95 -1.68 -29.18
N SER A 51 -8.01 -0.99 -28.77
CA SER A 51 -7.90 0.31 -28.10
C SER A 51 -7.08 0.22 -26.81
N PRO A 52 -6.54 1.35 -26.31
CA PRO A 52 -6.11 1.45 -24.93
C PRO A 52 -7.23 1.07 -23.95
N VAL A 53 -6.84 0.68 -22.73
CA VAL A 53 -7.79 0.34 -21.66
C VAL A 53 -7.87 1.50 -20.68
N ASN A 54 -9.06 2.05 -20.48
CA ASN A 54 -9.30 3.00 -19.40
C ASN A 54 -9.51 2.21 -18.10
N PHE A 55 -8.51 2.24 -17.23
CA PHE A 55 -8.50 1.49 -15.98
C PHE A 55 -8.86 2.41 -14.81
N PRO A 56 -10.05 2.26 -14.19
CA PRO A 56 -10.45 3.05 -13.04
C PRO A 56 -9.70 2.57 -11.78
N HIS A 57 -8.48 3.08 -11.58
CA HIS A 57 -7.58 2.65 -10.51
C HIS A 57 -8.18 2.89 -9.12
N SER A 58 -8.85 4.03 -8.90
CA SER A 58 -9.49 4.36 -7.61
C SER A 58 -10.55 3.33 -7.19
N LEU A 59 -11.29 2.77 -8.15
CA LEU A 59 -12.30 1.74 -7.87
C LEU A 59 -11.69 0.41 -7.40
N HIS A 60 -10.39 0.20 -7.62
CA HIS A 60 -9.67 -1.01 -7.21
C HIS A 60 -8.95 -0.86 -5.85
N PHE A 61 -9.06 0.28 -5.17
CA PHE A 61 -8.45 0.48 -3.84
C PHE A 61 -9.12 -0.29 -2.70
N SER A 62 -10.20 -1.01 -3.01
CA SER A 62 -10.80 -2.03 -2.14
C SER A 62 -9.97 -3.32 -2.05
N TYR A 63 -8.98 -3.51 -2.93
CA TYR A 63 -8.00 -4.59 -2.87
C TYR A 63 -6.67 -4.08 -2.31
N SER A 64 -5.86 -4.98 -1.76
CA SER A 64 -4.49 -4.62 -1.37
C SER A 64 -3.66 -4.33 -2.61
N CYS A 65 -2.67 -3.43 -2.49
CA CYS A 65 -1.77 -3.11 -3.60
C CYS A 65 -1.06 -4.37 -4.12
N GLN A 66 -0.70 -5.28 -3.20
CA GLN A 66 -0.07 -6.57 -3.50
C GLN A 66 -0.98 -7.57 -4.23
N ALA A 67 -2.30 -7.35 -4.28
CA ALA A 67 -3.18 -8.18 -5.11
C ALA A 67 -2.87 -8.03 -6.60
N CYS A 68 -2.39 -6.85 -7.02
CA CYS A 68 -1.98 -6.56 -8.41
C CYS A 68 -0.46 -6.43 -8.52
N HIS A 69 0.18 -5.66 -7.64
CA HIS A 69 1.62 -5.49 -7.55
C HIS A 69 2.24 -6.56 -6.65
N HIS A 70 2.10 -7.82 -7.06
CA HIS A 70 2.39 -9.01 -6.24
C HIS A 70 3.86 -9.15 -5.81
N ASN A 71 4.79 -8.46 -6.46
CA ASN A 71 6.20 -8.42 -6.06
C ASN A 71 6.59 -7.16 -5.28
N TRP A 72 5.62 -6.27 -4.98
CA TRP A 72 5.89 -5.08 -4.18
C TRP A 72 5.98 -5.44 -2.70
N ASP A 73 7.06 -4.98 -2.06
CA ASP A 73 7.37 -5.28 -0.66
C ASP A 73 6.79 -4.24 0.32
N GLY A 74 6.01 -3.29 -0.19
CA GLY A 74 5.48 -2.17 0.59
C GLY A 74 6.49 -1.03 0.80
N ASN A 75 7.67 -1.12 0.19
CA ASN A 75 8.71 -0.10 0.25
C ASN A 75 8.91 0.54 -1.12
N GLY A 76 9.17 1.85 -1.10
CA GLY A 76 9.49 2.61 -2.31
C GLY A 76 8.36 2.66 -3.35
N PRO A 77 8.68 3.09 -4.58
CA PRO A 77 7.69 3.28 -5.64
C PRO A 77 7.22 1.96 -6.26
N ILE A 78 5.95 1.94 -6.63
CA ILE A 78 5.33 0.82 -7.33
C ILE A 78 5.75 0.82 -8.82
N LYS A 79 6.01 -0.38 -9.35
CA LYS A 79 6.43 -0.62 -10.74
C LYS A 79 5.29 -1.14 -11.60
N SER A 80 5.37 -0.85 -12.91
CA SER A 80 4.46 -1.41 -13.93
C SER A 80 4.79 -2.88 -14.22
N CYS A 81 3.79 -3.65 -14.68
CA CYS A 81 3.95 -5.05 -15.09
C CYS A 81 5.09 -5.25 -16.10
N GLY A 82 5.27 -4.31 -17.02
CA GLY A 82 6.26 -4.35 -18.09
C GLY A 82 7.68 -3.92 -17.72
N THR A 83 7.98 -3.76 -16.43
CA THR A 83 9.30 -3.31 -16.01
C THR A 83 10.36 -4.36 -16.29
N SER A 84 11.57 -3.92 -16.66
CA SER A 84 12.86 -4.49 -16.24
C SER A 84 12.85 -5.89 -15.58
N GLY A 85 12.83 -7.02 -16.30
CA GLY A 85 12.88 -8.38 -15.73
C GLY A 85 11.54 -8.93 -15.20
N CYS A 86 10.42 -8.30 -15.56
CA CYS A 86 9.05 -8.74 -15.22
C CYS A 86 8.32 -9.23 -16.49
N HIS A 87 7.15 -8.66 -16.82
CA HIS A 87 6.33 -9.07 -17.97
C HIS A 87 6.67 -8.26 -19.23
N GLU A 88 7.90 -8.35 -19.71
CA GLU A 88 8.44 -7.50 -20.78
C GLU A 88 8.04 -7.94 -22.19
N ASN A 89 7.86 -9.25 -22.39
CA ASN A 89 7.45 -9.78 -23.69
C ASN A 89 6.01 -9.38 -23.98
N PHE A 90 5.77 -8.60 -25.05
CA PHE A 90 4.43 -8.09 -25.35
C PHE A 90 3.42 -9.23 -25.61
N TRP A 91 3.80 -10.21 -26.44
CA TRP A 91 3.02 -11.41 -26.74
C TRP A 91 3.73 -12.70 -26.33
N VAL A 92 2.97 -13.78 -26.19
CA VAL A 92 3.56 -15.13 -26.12
C VAL A 92 4.24 -15.40 -27.47
N PRO A 93 5.47 -15.93 -27.51
CA PRO A 93 6.13 -16.30 -28.75
C PRO A 93 5.26 -17.26 -29.58
N LYS A 94 5.40 -17.20 -30.91
CA LYS A 94 4.70 -18.15 -31.79
C LYS A 94 5.13 -19.59 -31.48
N PRO A 95 4.34 -20.61 -31.83
CA PRO A 95 4.65 -22.02 -31.50
C PRO A 95 6.00 -22.52 -32.03
N ASP A 96 6.55 -21.87 -33.06
CA ASP A 96 7.84 -22.13 -33.70
C ASP A 96 8.99 -21.30 -33.12
N GLN A 97 8.71 -20.39 -32.18
CA GLN A 97 9.69 -19.59 -31.46
C GLN A 97 9.85 -20.13 -30.04
N ALA A 98 11.09 -20.22 -29.57
CA ALA A 98 11.36 -20.61 -28.19
C ALA A 98 10.67 -19.62 -27.24
N ASP A 99 9.95 -20.14 -26.24
CA ASP A 99 9.49 -19.33 -25.12
C ASP A 99 10.72 -18.87 -24.33
N VAL A 100 11.13 -17.63 -24.57
CA VAL A 100 12.26 -16.98 -23.90
C VAL A 100 11.84 -16.33 -22.58
N SER A 101 10.59 -16.53 -22.12
CA SER A 101 10.23 -16.11 -20.77
C SER A 101 11.01 -16.94 -19.75
N GLU A 102 11.93 -16.27 -19.06
CA GLU A 102 12.63 -16.90 -17.95
C GLU A 102 11.60 -17.32 -16.90
N ASN A 103 11.64 -18.58 -16.46
CA ASN A 103 10.91 -19.07 -15.28
C ASN A 103 9.36 -19.02 -15.33
N GLY A 104 8.74 -19.06 -16.52
CA GLY A 104 7.27 -19.14 -16.64
C GLY A 104 6.55 -17.80 -16.44
N VAL A 105 7.27 -16.69 -16.59
CA VAL A 105 6.72 -15.33 -16.53
C VAL A 105 5.84 -15.08 -17.77
N LYS A 106 4.55 -14.83 -17.56
CA LYS A 106 3.62 -14.56 -18.67
C LYS A 106 4.03 -13.33 -19.46
N SER A 107 3.68 -13.30 -20.76
CA SER A 107 3.74 -12.08 -21.57
C SER A 107 2.95 -10.95 -20.91
N MET A 108 3.25 -9.69 -21.24
CA MET A 108 2.54 -8.51 -20.77
C MET A 108 1.03 -8.66 -20.95
N VAL A 109 0.59 -9.01 -22.16
CA VAL A 109 -0.84 -9.22 -22.46
C VAL A 109 -1.41 -10.39 -21.66
N GLY A 110 -0.65 -11.48 -21.51
CA GLY A 110 -1.06 -12.62 -20.69
C GLY A 110 -1.20 -12.29 -19.21
N ALA A 111 -0.30 -11.45 -18.67
CA ALA A 111 -0.30 -10.99 -17.29
C ALA A 111 -1.50 -10.07 -17.01
N PHE A 112 -1.74 -9.07 -17.85
CA PHE A 112 -2.92 -8.20 -17.72
C PHE A 112 -4.22 -8.99 -17.82
N HIS A 113 -4.35 -9.88 -18.82
CA HIS A 113 -5.57 -10.70 -18.95
C HIS A 113 -5.78 -11.62 -17.76
N GLN A 114 -4.73 -12.21 -17.19
CA GLN A 114 -4.84 -13.00 -15.98
C GLN A 114 -5.28 -12.11 -14.79
N ALA A 115 -4.58 -11.02 -14.53
CA ALA A 115 -4.84 -10.16 -13.39
C ALA A 115 -6.26 -9.57 -13.42
N CYS A 116 -6.70 -9.07 -14.58
CA CYS A 116 -8.00 -8.42 -14.70
C CYS A 116 -9.14 -9.44 -14.89
N ARG A 117 -9.07 -10.29 -15.93
CA ARG A 117 -10.23 -11.11 -16.34
C ARG A 117 -10.46 -12.29 -15.42
N ASP A 118 -9.40 -12.93 -14.93
CA ASP A 118 -9.58 -14.10 -14.06
C ASP A 118 -10.10 -13.67 -12.68
N CYS A 119 -9.66 -12.50 -12.19
CA CYS A 119 -10.22 -11.91 -10.97
C CYS A 119 -11.72 -11.64 -11.13
N HIS A 120 -12.12 -10.86 -12.15
CA HIS A 120 -13.54 -10.56 -12.39
C HIS A 120 -14.39 -11.81 -12.62
N ARG A 121 -13.87 -12.81 -13.34
CA ARG A 121 -14.59 -14.09 -13.53
C ARG A 121 -14.78 -14.81 -12.21
N LYS A 122 -13.74 -14.89 -11.37
CA LYS A 122 -13.82 -15.53 -10.06
C LYS A 122 -14.84 -14.84 -9.16
N GLU A 123 -14.85 -13.52 -9.13
CA GLU A 123 -15.84 -12.76 -8.36
C GLU A 123 -17.27 -12.99 -8.88
N ALA A 124 -17.45 -12.97 -10.20
CA ALA A 124 -18.74 -13.29 -10.80
C ALA A 124 -19.23 -14.67 -10.37
N ASP A 125 -18.36 -15.67 -10.37
CA ASP A 125 -18.71 -17.03 -10.00
C ASP A 125 -18.99 -17.17 -8.49
N GLN A 126 -18.25 -16.45 -7.64
CA GLN A 126 -18.52 -16.38 -6.21
C GLN A 126 -19.88 -15.73 -5.92
N GLN A 127 -20.22 -14.63 -6.59
CA GLN A 127 -21.51 -13.96 -6.44
C GLN A 127 -22.67 -14.85 -6.91
N LYS A 128 -22.50 -15.56 -8.03
CA LYS A 128 -23.49 -16.56 -8.49
C LYS A 128 -23.66 -17.68 -7.47
N ALA A 129 -22.56 -18.22 -6.94
CA ALA A 129 -22.58 -19.29 -5.94
C ALA A 129 -23.27 -18.84 -4.64
N ALA A 130 -23.13 -17.56 -4.27
CA ALA A 130 -23.84 -16.94 -3.15
C ALA A 130 -25.32 -16.63 -3.44
N GLY A 131 -25.83 -16.95 -4.65
CA GLY A 131 -27.21 -16.70 -5.04
C GLY A 131 -27.52 -15.24 -5.39
N SER A 132 -26.50 -14.42 -5.70
CA SER A 132 -26.72 -13.04 -6.09
C SER A 132 -27.51 -12.96 -7.40
N LYS A 133 -28.56 -12.13 -7.40
CA LYS A 133 -29.41 -11.89 -8.58
C LYS A 133 -28.80 -10.89 -9.56
N SER A 134 -27.80 -10.11 -9.12
CA SER A 134 -27.05 -9.16 -9.93
C SER A 134 -25.58 -9.37 -9.69
N ILE A 135 -24.81 -9.49 -10.77
CA ILE A 135 -23.36 -9.67 -10.69
C ILE A 135 -22.70 -8.30 -10.86
N ALA A 136 -22.07 -7.83 -9.79
CA ALA A 136 -21.34 -6.57 -9.74
C ALA A 136 -19.84 -6.88 -9.70
N THR A 137 -19.22 -6.97 -10.88
CA THR A 137 -17.76 -7.09 -11.06
C THR A 137 -17.38 -6.43 -12.39
N GLY A 138 -16.09 -6.25 -12.64
CA GLY A 138 -15.62 -5.61 -13.86
C GLY A 138 -15.76 -6.47 -15.12
N PRO A 139 -15.39 -5.91 -16.29
CA PRO A 139 -15.55 -6.58 -17.57
C PRO A 139 -14.63 -7.81 -17.71
N VAL A 140 -15.14 -8.84 -18.38
CA VAL A 140 -14.37 -10.05 -18.77
C VAL A 140 -14.27 -10.26 -20.28
N ALA A 141 -15.09 -9.52 -21.04
CA ALA A 141 -15.15 -9.54 -22.50
C ALA A 141 -14.27 -8.44 -23.09
N CYS A 142 -13.74 -8.66 -24.30
CA CYS A 142 -12.78 -7.74 -24.93
C CYS A 142 -13.33 -6.31 -25.02
N ALA A 143 -14.54 -6.13 -25.57
CA ALA A 143 -15.16 -4.81 -25.74
C ALA A 143 -15.44 -4.06 -24.43
N GLY A 144 -15.50 -4.76 -23.31
CA GLY A 144 -15.67 -4.13 -21.99
C GLY A 144 -14.39 -3.50 -21.46
N CYS A 145 -13.21 -3.99 -21.88
CA CYS A 145 -11.92 -3.39 -21.53
C CYS A 145 -11.36 -2.53 -22.68
N HIS A 146 -11.57 -2.97 -23.91
CA HIS A 146 -11.09 -2.35 -25.15
C HIS A 146 -12.28 -1.81 -25.97
N PRO A 147 -12.83 -0.64 -25.61
CA PRO A 147 -13.99 -0.08 -26.29
C PRO A 147 -13.71 0.31 -27.76
N ASP A 148 -14.75 0.18 -28.60
CA ASP A 148 -14.79 0.66 -29.98
C ASP A 148 -15.97 1.66 -30.11
N PRO A 149 -15.74 2.92 -30.51
CA PRO A 149 -14.46 3.53 -30.92
C PRO A 149 -13.46 3.64 -29.77
N HIS A 150 -12.17 3.73 -30.12
CA HIS A 150 -11.07 3.83 -29.16
C HIS A 150 -11.36 4.89 -28.09
N SER A 151 -11.17 4.52 -26.81
CA SER A 151 -11.22 5.49 -25.73
C SER A 151 -10.15 6.56 -25.95
N GLN A 152 -10.50 7.80 -25.56
CA GLN A 152 -9.50 8.86 -25.45
C GLN A 152 -8.53 8.48 -24.32
N ILE A 153 -7.25 8.79 -24.51
CA ILE A 153 -6.26 8.65 -23.45
C ILE A 153 -6.66 9.61 -22.34
N GLU A 154 -7.00 9.05 -21.18
CA GLU A 154 -7.36 9.76 -19.97
C GLU A 154 -6.46 9.23 -18.86
N ASN A 155 -5.56 10.09 -18.39
CA ASN A 155 -4.79 9.86 -17.19
C ASN A 155 -5.19 10.94 -16.22
N SER A 156 -5.64 10.54 -15.03
CA SER A 156 -5.79 11.48 -13.93
C SER A 156 -4.43 12.11 -13.63
N ASP A 157 -4.37 13.43 -13.69
CA ASP A 157 -3.20 14.20 -13.26
C ASP A 157 -3.09 14.26 -11.73
N THR A 158 -4.03 13.64 -11.01
CA THR A 158 -4.10 13.64 -9.55
C THR A 158 -3.37 12.42 -9.00
N ALA A 159 -2.40 12.68 -8.12
CA ALA A 159 -1.72 11.65 -7.37
C ALA A 159 -1.58 12.05 -5.90
N LEU A 160 -1.93 11.13 -5.01
CA LEU A 160 -1.81 11.33 -3.57
C LEU A 160 -0.41 10.98 -3.09
N SER A 161 0.08 11.69 -2.08
CA SER A 161 1.38 11.41 -1.46
C SER A 161 1.17 10.50 -0.26
N ILE A 162 1.43 9.22 -0.41
CA ILE A 162 1.18 8.23 0.63
C ILE A 162 2.48 7.94 1.40
N PRO A 163 2.48 8.04 2.74
CA PRO A 163 3.68 7.80 3.54
C PRO A 163 4.11 6.33 3.49
N LEU A 164 5.41 6.11 3.35
CA LEU A 164 6.08 4.81 3.38
C LEU A 164 6.75 4.59 4.74
N GLY A 165 7.15 3.34 5.01
CA GLY A 165 7.95 3.04 6.18
C GLY A 165 7.16 3.10 7.49
N VAL A 166 7.73 3.74 8.50
CA VAL A 166 7.17 3.83 9.86
C VAL A 166 6.67 5.24 10.10
N ILE A 167 5.36 5.41 10.22
CA ILE A 167 4.75 6.69 10.61
C ILE A 167 4.62 6.76 12.13
N ASN A 168 4.72 7.95 12.70
CA ASN A 168 4.54 8.16 14.13
C ASN A 168 3.08 8.56 14.43
N ILE A 169 2.37 7.75 15.22
CA ILE A 169 1.03 8.10 15.71
C ILE A 169 1.19 8.69 17.11
N GLU A 170 0.82 9.95 17.23
CA GLU A 170 0.88 10.74 18.46
C GLU A 170 -0.53 11.03 19.01
N ALA A 171 -0.59 11.51 20.24
CA ALA A 171 -1.85 12.01 20.79
C ALA A 171 -2.25 13.31 20.05
N PRO A 172 -3.55 13.57 19.88
CA PRO A 172 -4.03 14.85 19.34
C PRO A 172 -3.48 16.03 20.14
N GLU A 173 -3.36 17.19 19.49
CA GLU A 173 -2.89 18.42 20.13
C GLU A 173 -3.70 18.74 21.40
N GLY A 174 -3.01 19.11 22.47
CA GLY A 174 -3.62 19.43 23.77
C GLY A 174 -3.98 18.21 24.62
N VAL A 175 -3.74 16.98 24.15
CA VAL A 175 -3.93 15.76 24.95
C VAL A 175 -2.59 15.30 25.54
N GLU A 176 -2.51 15.27 26.87
CA GLU A 176 -1.34 14.73 27.59
C GLU A 176 -1.26 13.21 27.41
N ALA A 177 -0.23 12.75 26.69
CA ALA A 177 -0.02 11.35 26.39
C ALA A 177 0.52 10.60 27.62
N THR A 178 -0.20 9.58 28.08
CA THR A 178 0.25 8.70 29.18
C THR A 178 1.22 7.60 28.74
N ARG A 179 1.51 7.51 27.45
CA ARG A 179 2.37 6.51 26.81
C ARG A 179 3.13 7.15 25.65
N GLY A 180 4.29 6.60 25.32
CA GLY A 180 5.04 6.99 24.13
C GLY A 180 4.24 6.78 22.84
N SER A 181 4.64 7.53 21.81
CA SER A 181 4.07 7.44 20.48
C SER A 181 4.20 6.02 19.90
N VAL A 182 3.34 5.72 18.93
CA VAL A 182 3.35 4.44 18.23
C VAL A 182 4.06 4.62 16.90
N GLY A 183 5.24 4.02 16.76
CA GLY A 183 5.88 3.87 15.46
C GLY A 183 5.16 2.80 14.66
N PHE A 184 4.20 3.19 13.83
CA PHE A 184 3.36 2.31 13.04
C PHE A 184 4.03 1.99 11.69
N PRO A 185 4.39 0.72 11.41
CA PRO A 185 5.02 0.33 10.16
C PRO A 185 3.98 0.27 9.03
N HIS A 186 3.59 1.42 8.50
CA HIS A 186 2.57 1.57 7.46
C HIS A 186 2.87 0.73 6.21
N GLY A 187 4.13 0.71 5.77
CA GLY A 187 4.56 -0.11 4.63
C GLY A 187 4.24 -1.60 4.76
N LEU A 188 4.37 -2.16 5.97
CA LEU A 188 4.05 -3.57 6.24
C LEU A 188 2.53 -3.86 6.23
N HIS A 189 1.70 -2.82 6.30
CA HIS A 189 0.24 -2.95 6.32
C HIS A 189 -0.39 -2.79 4.93
N PHE A 190 0.38 -2.51 3.86
CA PHE A 190 -0.14 -2.45 2.49
C PHE A 190 -0.57 -3.79 1.89
N GLN A 191 -0.36 -4.89 2.63
CA GLN A 191 -1.03 -6.17 2.36
C GLN A 191 -2.55 -6.11 2.61
N PHE A 192 -3.05 -5.06 3.25
CA PHE A 192 -4.47 -4.77 3.42
C PHE A 192 -4.90 -3.64 2.49
N ALA A 193 -6.17 -3.63 2.09
CA ALA A 193 -6.74 -2.52 1.32
C ALA A 193 -6.75 -1.24 2.17
N CYS A 194 -6.55 -0.07 1.56
CA CYS A 194 -6.53 1.23 2.26
C CYS A 194 -7.82 1.43 3.08
N LYS A 195 -8.97 1.07 2.50
CA LYS A 195 -10.29 1.15 3.16
C LYS A 195 -10.49 0.17 4.33
N SER A 196 -9.53 -0.71 4.59
CA SER A 196 -9.54 -1.54 5.82
C SER A 196 -9.26 -0.70 7.08
N CYS A 197 -8.57 0.45 6.92
CA CYS A 197 -8.29 1.39 7.99
C CYS A 197 -8.94 2.75 7.73
N HIS A 198 -8.78 3.29 6.52
CA HIS A 198 -9.44 4.52 6.07
C HIS A 198 -10.83 4.20 5.51
N HIS A 199 -11.72 3.71 6.38
CA HIS A 199 -12.97 3.06 5.98
C HIS A 199 -13.96 3.98 5.25
N ASP A 200 -13.91 5.28 5.51
CA ASP A 200 -14.75 6.27 4.85
C ASP A 200 -14.05 7.00 3.69
N TRP A 201 -12.82 6.60 3.36
CA TRP A 201 -12.09 7.21 2.24
C TRP A 201 -12.75 6.88 0.91
N ASP A 202 -12.94 7.90 0.07
CA ASP A 202 -13.58 7.76 -1.24
C ASP A 202 -12.66 7.07 -2.26
N GLY A 203 -11.35 7.19 -2.11
CA GLY A 203 -10.35 6.70 -3.06
C GLY A 203 -9.71 7.81 -3.91
N GLU A 204 -10.09 9.06 -3.70
CA GLU A 204 -9.68 10.19 -4.52
C GLU A 204 -9.21 11.40 -3.69
N SER A 205 -9.89 11.69 -2.59
CA SER A 205 -9.53 12.74 -1.63
C SER A 205 -8.23 12.45 -0.88
N GLU A 206 -7.63 13.48 -0.29
CA GLU A 206 -6.49 13.31 0.62
C GLU A 206 -6.87 12.38 1.79
N VAL A 207 -5.95 11.50 2.15
CA VAL A 207 -6.20 10.50 3.19
C VAL A 207 -6.05 11.16 4.56
N GLU A 208 -7.14 11.21 5.32
CA GLU A 208 -7.13 11.81 6.66
C GLU A 208 -6.72 10.82 7.75
N ALA A 209 -6.12 11.35 8.82
CA ALA A 209 -5.84 10.62 10.05
C ALA A 209 -7.13 10.38 10.84
N CYS A 210 -7.18 9.32 11.66
CA CYS A 210 -8.39 8.96 12.42
C CYS A 210 -8.92 10.12 13.26
N SER A 211 -8.05 10.96 13.80
CA SER A 211 -8.41 12.07 14.69
C SER A 211 -9.14 13.24 14.01
N SER A 212 -9.18 13.31 12.67
CA SER A 212 -10.00 14.32 11.98
C SER A 212 -11.50 14.07 12.19
N CYS A 213 -11.91 12.80 12.15
CA CYS A 213 -13.29 12.38 12.38
C CYS A 213 -13.50 11.86 13.81
N HIS A 214 -12.63 10.96 14.30
CA HIS A 214 -12.65 10.43 15.67
C HIS A 214 -11.93 11.38 16.63
N SER A 215 -12.52 12.55 16.83
CA SER A 215 -11.86 13.70 17.48
C SER A 215 -12.14 13.83 18.99
N GLU A 216 -13.06 13.03 19.55
CA GLU A 216 -13.33 13.10 21.00
C GLU A 216 -12.09 12.64 21.77
N THR A 217 -11.68 13.42 22.77
CA THR A 217 -10.47 13.18 23.58
C THR A 217 -10.76 12.49 24.91
N GLU A 218 -12.04 12.38 25.26
CA GLU A 218 -12.53 11.67 26.45
C GLU A 218 -13.59 10.64 26.05
N PRO A 219 -13.69 9.50 26.76
CA PRO A 219 -14.69 8.48 26.48
C PRO A 219 -16.09 8.92 26.94
N SER A 220 -17.11 8.41 26.25
CA SER A 220 -18.50 8.51 26.69
C SER A 220 -18.77 7.47 27.79
N GLY A 221 -18.42 7.83 29.01
CA GLY A 221 -18.60 6.97 30.20
C GLY A 221 -17.45 5.99 30.43
N THR A 222 -17.49 4.81 29.81
CA THR A 222 -16.48 3.76 30.04
C THR A 222 -15.36 3.84 29.01
N ARG A 223 -14.13 3.39 29.32
CA ARG A 223 -13.04 3.27 28.33
C ARG A 223 -13.11 2.00 27.48
N ASN A 224 -14.27 1.35 27.40
CA ASN A 224 -14.43 0.12 26.63
C ASN A 224 -14.39 0.41 25.13
N ILE A 225 -13.40 -0.15 24.42
CA ILE A 225 -13.20 0.04 22.98
C ILE A 225 -14.33 -0.56 22.11
N LYS A 226 -15.18 -1.41 22.70
CA LYS A 226 -16.33 -2.03 22.02
C LYS A 226 -17.64 -1.31 22.31
N ASP A 227 -17.60 -0.27 23.14
CA ASP A 227 -18.78 0.54 23.42
C ASP A 227 -19.04 1.45 22.23
N GLU A 228 -20.24 1.36 21.64
CA GLU A 228 -20.63 2.19 20.49
C GLU A 228 -20.64 3.68 20.86
N ALA A 229 -20.88 4.02 22.13
CA ALA A 229 -20.79 5.39 22.61
C ALA A 229 -19.38 5.98 22.52
N ASN A 230 -18.35 5.15 22.37
CA ASN A 230 -16.95 5.56 22.18
C ASN A 230 -16.52 5.56 20.72
N GLN A 231 -17.42 5.44 19.74
CA GLN A 231 -16.99 5.37 18.34
C GLN A 231 -16.16 6.59 17.93
N MET A 232 -16.48 7.79 18.46
CA MET A 232 -15.81 9.05 18.13
C MET A 232 -14.57 9.31 19.00
N TYR A 233 -14.35 8.51 20.05
CA TYR A 233 -13.20 8.63 20.94
C TYR A 233 -11.93 8.12 20.26
N TYR A 234 -10.95 9.00 20.05
CA TYR A 234 -9.77 8.70 19.23
C TYR A 234 -9.00 7.44 19.70
N LEU A 235 -8.86 7.25 21.03
CA LEU A 235 -8.18 6.06 21.56
C LEU A 235 -8.97 4.79 21.34
N ALA A 236 -10.31 4.85 21.35
CA ALA A 236 -11.12 3.68 21.02
C ALA A 236 -10.99 3.34 19.53
N ALA A 237 -11.00 4.34 18.64
CA ALA A 237 -10.80 4.13 17.20
C ALA A 237 -9.48 3.41 16.89
N TYR A 238 -8.34 3.95 17.36
CA TYR A 238 -7.03 3.32 17.15
C TYR A 238 -6.94 1.93 17.78
N HIS A 239 -7.32 1.77 19.05
CA HIS A 239 -7.21 0.46 19.70
C HIS A 239 -8.15 -0.58 19.10
N ASN A 240 -9.35 -0.20 18.69
CA ASN A 240 -10.27 -1.12 18.05
C ASN A 240 -9.73 -1.57 16.68
N ALA A 241 -9.28 -0.64 15.84
CA ALA A 241 -8.71 -0.97 14.53
C ALA A 241 -7.48 -1.88 14.64
N CYS A 242 -6.49 -1.50 15.45
CA CYS A 242 -5.24 -2.24 15.54
C CYS A 242 -5.38 -3.55 16.31
N VAL A 243 -5.89 -3.50 17.55
CA VAL A 243 -5.84 -4.64 18.47
C VAL A 243 -6.84 -5.73 18.07
N THR A 244 -8.02 -5.36 17.54
CA THR A 244 -8.99 -6.34 17.06
C THR A 244 -8.43 -7.10 15.86
N CYS A 245 -7.88 -6.40 14.86
CA CYS A 245 -7.25 -7.03 13.71
C CYS A 245 -6.07 -7.95 14.10
N HIS A 246 -5.20 -7.50 15.00
CA HIS A 246 -4.07 -8.32 15.48
C HIS A 246 -4.54 -9.58 16.23
N ARG A 247 -5.62 -9.49 17.01
CA ARG A 247 -6.20 -10.67 17.69
C ARG A 247 -6.78 -11.65 16.67
N ASP A 248 -7.47 -11.16 15.65
CA ASP A 248 -8.12 -12.03 14.67
C ASP A 248 -7.12 -12.68 13.72
N THR A 249 -6.06 -11.98 13.33
CA THR A 249 -4.95 -12.57 12.56
C THR A 249 -4.19 -13.61 13.37
N ASP A 250 -3.96 -13.41 14.67
CA ASP A 250 -3.34 -14.44 15.52
C ASP A 250 -4.25 -15.67 15.71
N LYS A 251 -5.57 -15.49 15.82
CA LYS A 251 -6.52 -16.63 15.81
C LYS A 251 -6.43 -17.42 14.50
N LYS A 252 -6.43 -16.74 13.34
CA LYS A 252 -6.27 -17.38 12.01
C LYS A 252 -4.95 -18.13 11.92
N ARG A 253 -3.86 -17.51 12.38
CA ARG A 253 -2.52 -18.13 12.45
C ARG A 253 -2.54 -19.40 13.29
N LYS A 254 -3.15 -19.37 14.48
CA LYS A 254 -3.30 -20.54 15.36
C LYS A 254 -4.14 -21.65 14.73
N ALA A 255 -5.24 -21.29 14.07
CA ALA A 255 -6.08 -22.26 13.36
C ALA A 255 -5.32 -22.94 12.21
N ALA A 256 -4.53 -22.18 11.43
CA ALA A 256 -3.70 -22.72 10.38
C ALA A 256 -2.63 -23.69 10.92
N MET A 257 -1.96 -23.32 12.03
CA MET A 257 -1.01 -24.22 12.72
C MET A 257 -1.69 -25.52 13.20
N ALA A 258 -2.92 -25.44 13.69
CA ALA A 258 -3.67 -26.60 14.16
C ALA A 258 -4.08 -27.57 13.04
N GLN A 259 -4.17 -27.09 11.79
CA GLN A 259 -4.48 -27.93 10.61
C GLN A 259 -3.26 -28.75 10.13
N GLY A 260 -2.06 -28.50 10.66
CA GLY A 260 -0.88 -29.35 10.46
C GLY A 260 -0.17 -29.25 9.10
N ASN A 261 -0.61 -28.36 8.22
CA ASN A 261 -0.11 -28.25 6.84
C ASN A 261 0.89 -27.10 6.61
N ILE A 262 1.28 -26.37 7.65
CA ILE A 262 2.17 -25.20 7.55
C ILE A 262 3.14 -25.19 8.74
N ASP A 263 4.44 -25.04 8.47
CA ASP A 263 5.42 -24.87 9.54
C ASP A 263 5.22 -23.52 10.23
N LYS A 264 5.39 -23.48 11.55
CA LYS A 264 5.37 -22.24 12.33
C LYS A 264 6.46 -21.27 11.85
N ALA A 265 7.58 -21.76 11.34
CA ALA A 265 8.66 -20.94 10.80
C ALA A 265 8.24 -20.17 9.53
N ASP A 266 7.29 -20.71 8.77
CA ASP A 266 6.80 -20.13 7.52
C ASP A 266 5.69 -19.10 7.75
N LEU A 267 5.16 -19.01 8.98
CA LEU A 267 4.10 -18.07 9.33
C LEU A 267 4.67 -16.73 9.84
N PRO A 268 4.08 -15.60 9.41
CA PRO A 268 4.40 -14.30 9.99
C PRO A 268 4.26 -14.32 11.51
N LYS A 269 5.17 -13.60 12.19
CA LYS A 269 5.06 -13.41 13.64
C LYS A 269 3.73 -12.74 13.97
N ALA A 270 3.13 -13.14 15.09
CA ALA A 270 1.93 -12.50 15.57
C ALA A 270 2.19 -11.01 15.86
N ALA A 271 1.27 -10.17 15.41
CA ALA A 271 1.31 -8.75 15.64
C ALA A 271 1.03 -8.40 17.12
N PRO A 272 1.53 -7.26 17.62
CA PRO A 272 1.44 -6.93 19.05
C PRO A 272 0.00 -6.63 19.48
N VAL A 273 -0.43 -7.22 20.60
CA VAL A 273 -1.76 -6.96 21.21
C VAL A 273 -1.67 -6.36 22.61
N ASN A 274 -0.44 -6.07 23.07
CA ASN A 274 -0.16 -5.54 24.39
C ASN A 274 0.47 -4.14 24.28
N CYS A 275 0.39 -3.37 25.36
CA CYS A 275 0.81 -1.98 25.37
C CYS A 275 2.27 -1.77 24.93
N LYS A 276 3.22 -2.56 25.47
CA LYS A 276 4.65 -2.41 25.19
C LYS A 276 5.03 -2.84 23.76
N GLY A 277 4.17 -3.64 23.12
CA GLY A 277 4.36 -4.05 21.75
C GLY A 277 4.02 -2.96 20.73
N CYS A 278 3.22 -1.96 21.10
CA CYS A 278 2.83 -0.84 20.23
C CYS A 278 3.44 0.48 20.67
N HIS A 279 3.35 0.81 21.96
CA HIS A 279 3.87 2.05 22.53
C HIS A 279 5.33 1.89 22.88
N ARG A 280 6.17 2.76 22.34
CA ARG A 280 7.57 2.85 22.77
C ARG A 280 7.61 3.24 24.24
N SER A 281 8.59 2.71 24.96
CA SER A 281 8.84 3.15 26.34
C SER A 281 9.36 4.58 26.26
N SER A 282 8.65 5.50 26.92
CA SER A 282 9.06 6.88 27.13
C SER A 282 10.42 6.93 27.85
#